data_AF-A0A084G9N0-F1
#
_entry.id   AF-A0A084G9N0-F1
#
_cell.length_a   1.000
_cell.length_b   1.000
_cell.length_c   1.000
_cell.angle_alpha   90.00
_cell.angle_beta   90.00
_cell.angle_gamma   90.00
#
_symmetry.space_group_name_H-M   'P 1'
#
loop_
_entity.id
_entity.type
_entity.pdbx_description
1 polymer ?
#
loop_
_entity_poly.entity_id
_entity_poly.type
_entity_poly.pdbx_seq_one_letter_code
_entity_poly.pdbx_strand_id
1 'polypeptide(L)'
;MMLPHQFTYGIFNDIERTGAKIDPEVGVIIVEPMQFAGGLGVSSKDFLPYLRDETRRIGAVLIFDEVVTSRLCGGFSFGAFGGRRAIMDLFTPGVPRSLYHSGTWNNNAFSMLAGVVATKLLSSEALDRTNKLGGALRDGLRNIFGPGDSDLVILAGFDSVVGVKFKVPEGDKWRMYSTSICLTTAYTSDTWASSH
;
A
#
# COMPACT_ATOMS: atom_id res chain seq x y z
N MET A 1 8.70 17.61 9.37
CA MET A 1 7.55 17.89 10.26
C MET A 1 7.41 16.70 11.19
N MET A 2 7.73 16.85 12.48
CA MET A 2 7.39 15.84 13.49
C MET A 2 5.90 16.01 13.79
N LEU A 3 5.09 14.99 13.48
CA LEU A 3 3.73 14.93 13.97
C LEU A 3 3.78 14.81 15.51
N PRO A 4 2.86 15.42 16.27
CA PRO A 4 2.87 15.46 17.73
C PRO A 4 2.47 14.11 18.37
N HIS A 5 2.78 13.00 17.72
CA HIS A 5 2.40 11.65 18.13
C HIS A 5 3.65 10.81 18.39
N GLN A 6 3.56 9.90 19.35
CA GLN A 6 4.58 8.88 19.56
C GLN A 6 4.40 7.81 18.48
N PHE A 7 5.50 7.50 17.77
CA PHE A 7 5.52 6.45 16.76
C PHE A 7 6.34 5.28 17.25
N THR A 8 5.72 4.10 17.21
CA THR A 8 6.40 2.83 17.37
C THR A 8 6.47 2.15 16.01
N TYR A 9 7.69 1.84 15.56
CA TYR A 9 7.91 1.25 14.24
C TYR A 9 8.04 -0.27 14.33
N GLY A 10 7.13 -0.99 13.67
CA GLY A 10 7.22 -2.43 13.43
C GLY A 10 8.21 -2.77 12.32
N ILE A 11 8.47 -4.07 12.14
CA ILE A 11 9.24 -4.59 11.01
C ILE A 11 8.27 -5.29 10.07
N PHE A 12 8.10 -4.74 8.87
CA PHE A 12 7.16 -5.27 7.87
C PHE A 12 7.44 -6.76 7.59
N ASN A 13 6.39 -7.58 7.54
CA ASN A 13 6.44 -9.04 7.42
C ASN A 13 7.08 -9.82 8.57
N ASP A 14 7.50 -9.18 9.65
CA ASP A 14 8.02 -9.84 10.85
C ASP A 14 6.98 -9.76 11.96
N ILE A 15 6.17 -10.83 12.09
CA ILE A 15 5.08 -10.94 13.07
C ILE A 15 5.63 -10.89 14.49
N GLU A 16 6.70 -11.63 14.79
CA GLU A 16 7.24 -11.72 16.14
C GLU A 16 7.75 -10.37 16.65
N ARG A 17 8.61 -9.70 15.86
CA ARG A 17 9.21 -8.43 16.27
C ARG A 17 8.24 -7.26 16.21
N THR A 18 7.27 -7.31 15.31
CA THR A 18 6.20 -6.31 15.26
C THR A 18 5.23 -6.53 16.42
N GLY A 19 4.84 -7.77 16.68
CA GLY A 19 3.93 -8.14 17.77
C GLY A 19 4.46 -7.77 19.15
N ALA A 20 5.75 -7.93 19.38
CA ALA A 20 6.41 -7.51 20.62
C ALA A 20 6.30 -6.00 20.92
N LYS A 21 5.89 -5.20 19.93
CA LYS A 21 5.72 -3.75 20.02
C LYS A 21 4.25 -3.30 20.05
N ILE A 22 3.30 -4.23 19.95
CA ILE A 22 1.86 -3.93 19.97
C ILE A 22 1.38 -4.02 21.42
N ASP A 23 1.46 -2.90 22.14
CA ASP A 23 0.92 -2.77 23.48
C ASP A 23 -0.55 -2.27 23.47
N PRO A 24 -1.29 -2.38 24.59
CA PRO A 24 -2.69 -1.96 24.68
C PRO A 24 -2.96 -0.44 24.53
N GLU A 25 -1.93 0.41 24.60
CA GLU A 25 -2.08 1.87 24.43
C GLU A 25 -2.02 2.29 22.95
N VAL A 26 -1.61 1.39 22.05
CA VAL A 26 -1.62 1.64 20.60
C VAL A 26 -3.05 1.90 20.13
N GLY A 27 -3.33 3.14 19.70
CA GLY A 27 -4.64 3.53 19.18
C GLY A 27 -4.82 3.24 17.68
N VAL A 28 -3.72 3.21 16.92
CA VAL A 28 -3.74 3.07 15.44
C VAL A 28 -2.53 2.26 14.98
N ILE A 29 -2.75 1.34 14.05
CA ILE A 29 -1.70 0.74 13.21
C ILE A 29 -1.95 1.18 11.78
N ILE A 30 -0.95 1.81 11.15
CA ILE A 30 -0.97 2.17 9.74
C ILE A 30 0.04 1.32 8.98
N VAL A 31 -0.37 0.75 7.85
CA VAL A 31 0.49 -0.13 7.04
C VAL A 31 0.14 -0.03 5.57
N GLU A 32 1.15 0.02 4.71
CA GLU A 32 0.98 -0.21 3.27
C GLU A 32 0.82 -1.73 3.04
N PRO A 33 -0.26 -2.21 2.39
CA PRO A 33 -0.38 -3.65 2.05
C PRO A 33 0.78 -4.16 1.18
N MET A 34 1.35 -3.26 0.38
CA MET A 34 2.59 -3.44 -0.36
C MET A 34 3.43 -2.17 -0.20
N GLN A 35 4.60 -2.28 0.43
CA GLN A 35 5.46 -1.11 0.68
C GLN A 35 6.06 -0.64 -0.64
N PHE A 36 5.73 0.56 -1.11
CA PHE A 36 6.31 1.06 -2.36
C PHE A 36 7.68 1.67 -2.12
N ALA A 37 7.73 2.75 -1.34
CA ALA A 37 8.99 3.45 -1.01
C ALA A 37 9.91 2.59 -0.13
N GLY A 38 9.36 1.65 0.64
CA GLY A 38 10.10 0.67 1.45
C GLY A 38 10.76 -0.46 0.64
N GLY A 39 10.80 -0.34 -0.68
CA GLY A 39 11.43 -1.31 -1.56
C GLY A 39 10.48 -2.42 -2.00
N LEU A 40 9.25 -2.13 -2.38
CA LEU A 40 8.34 -3.09 -3.05
C LEU A 40 8.13 -4.40 -2.27
N GLY A 41 8.14 -4.33 -0.94
CA GLY A 41 7.84 -5.45 -0.06
C GLY A 41 6.34 -5.77 -0.15
N VAL A 42 6.00 -6.95 -0.65
CA VAL A 42 4.61 -7.43 -0.65
C VAL A 42 4.35 -8.05 0.72
N SER A 43 3.21 -7.74 1.35
CA SER A 43 2.87 -8.40 2.61
C SER A 43 2.77 -9.91 2.42
N SER A 44 3.25 -10.66 3.40
CA SER A 44 2.95 -12.09 3.49
C SER A 44 1.45 -12.30 3.73
N LYS A 45 0.97 -13.50 3.39
CA LYS A 45 -0.45 -13.88 3.56
C LYS A 45 -0.91 -13.77 5.03
N ASP A 46 0.00 -13.95 5.98
CA ASP A 46 -0.33 -14.01 7.41
C ASP A 46 -0.16 -12.66 8.12
N PHE A 47 0.64 -11.74 7.57
CA PHE A 47 0.98 -10.50 8.26
C PHE A 47 -0.20 -9.51 8.38
N LEU A 48 -0.95 -9.24 7.30
CA LEU A 48 -2.11 -8.35 7.39
C LEU A 48 -3.25 -8.93 8.24
N PRO A 49 -3.62 -10.24 8.12
CA PRO A 49 -4.56 -10.86 9.04
C PRO A 49 -4.12 -10.77 10.50
N TYR A 50 -2.84 -11.02 10.78
CA TYR A 50 -2.28 -10.84 12.12
C TYR A 50 -2.50 -9.42 12.67
N LEU A 51 -2.14 -8.38 11.91
CA LEU A 51 -2.37 -6.99 12.32
C LEU A 51 -3.86 -6.68 12.51
N ARG A 52 -4.73 -7.28 11.69
CA ARG A 52 -6.18 -7.13 11.78
C ARG A 52 -6.74 -7.72 13.07
N ASP A 53 -6.20 -8.85 13.52
CA ASP A 53 -6.62 -9.51 14.74
C ASP A 53 -6.05 -8.82 15.98
N GLU A 54 -4.78 -8.40 15.94
CA GLU A 54 -4.17 -7.63 17.03
C GLU A 54 -4.88 -6.29 17.25
N THR A 55 -5.18 -5.54 16.18
CA THR A 55 -5.93 -4.28 16.30
C THR A 55 -7.33 -4.51 16.87
N ARG A 56 -8.01 -5.62 16.55
CA ARG A 56 -9.28 -5.98 17.19
C ARG A 56 -9.09 -6.29 18.67
N ARG A 57 -8.04 -7.05 19.03
CA ARG A 57 -7.74 -7.47 20.40
C ARG A 57 -7.56 -6.28 21.33
N ILE A 58 -6.83 -5.25 20.90
CA ILE A 58 -6.53 -4.07 21.72
C ILE A 58 -7.52 -2.90 21.51
N GLY A 59 -8.43 -3.01 20.54
CA GLY A 59 -9.37 -1.92 20.22
C GLY A 59 -8.78 -0.79 19.36
N ALA A 60 -7.64 -1.03 18.70
CA ALA A 60 -7.00 -0.09 17.79
C ALA A 60 -7.69 -0.03 16.41
N VAL A 61 -7.43 1.06 15.68
CA VAL A 61 -7.81 1.21 14.27
C VAL A 61 -6.68 0.70 13.37
N LEU A 62 -6.98 -0.22 12.47
CA LEU A 62 -6.10 -0.57 11.35
C LEU A 62 -6.39 0.36 10.16
N ILE A 63 -5.38 1.05 9.67
CA ILE A 63 -5.40 1.88 8.46
C ILE A 63 -4.53 1.21 7.40
N PHE A 64 -5.12 0.89 6.25
CA PHE A 64 -4.33 0.57 5.07
C PHE A 64 -4.02 1.85 4.31
N ASP A 65 -2.74 2.15 4.18
CA ASP A 65 -2.28 3.20 3.27
C ASP A 65 -2.29 2.63 1.85
N GLU A 66 -3.33 2.99 1.12
CA GLU A 66 -3.57 2.53 -0.24
C GLU A 66 -3.34 3.62 -1.28
N VAL A 67 -2.56 4.65 -0.99
CA VAL A 67 -2.28 5.74 -1.94
C VAL A 67 -1.80 5.19 -3.28
N VAL A 68 -0.94 4.16 -3.26
CA VAL A 68 -0.40 3.56 -4.49
C VAL A 68 -1.11 2.27 -4.90
N THR A 69 -1.72 1.53 -3.96
CA THR A 69 -2.44 0.28 -4.28
C THR A 69 -3.85 0.56 -4.85
N SER A 70 -4.58 1.54 -4.33
CA SER A 70 -5.95 1.84 -4.78
C SER A 70 -6.05 2.61 -6.10
N ARG A 71 -5.03 3.42 -6.45
CA ARG A 71 -4.86 4.06 -7.78
C ARG A 71 -6.03 4.94 -8.21
N LEU A 72 -6.68 5.61 -7.24
CA LEU A 72 -7.91 6.38 -7.42
C LEU A 72 -7.74 7.75 -8.11
N CYS A 73 -6.53 8.11 -8.57
CA CYS A 73 -6.26 9.45 -9.07
C CYS A 73 -6.04 9.50 -10.59
N GLY A 74 -6.91 10.24 -11.29
CA GLY A 74 -6.80 10.53 -12.72
C GLY A 74 -5.73 11.59 -13.08
N GLY A 75 -4.61 11.65 -12.36
CA GLY A 75 -3.48 12.54 -12.65
C GLY A 75 -3.54 13.96 -12.04
N PHE A 76 -4.51 14.25 -11.18
CA PHE A 76 -4.67 15.55 -10.49
C PHE A 76 -4.28 15.46 -9.00
N SER A 77 -4.25 16.60 -8.30
CA SER A 77 -4.06 16.63 -6.86
C SER A 77 -5.26 15.98 -6.15
N PHE A 78 -5.08 14.77 -5.63
CA PHE A 78 -6.17 14.02 -4.99
C PHE A 78 -5.65 13.19 -3.82
N GLY A 79 -6.48 13.08 -2.79
CA GLY A 79 -6.32 12.17 -1.67
C GLY A 79 -7.68 11.93 -1.03
N ALA A 80 -7.87 10.75 -0.47
CA ALA A 80 -9.09 10.39 0.22
C ALA A 80 -8.76 9.52 1.43
N PHE A 81 -9.55 9.66 2.49
CA PHE A 81 -9.60 8.69 3.57
C PHE A 81 -11.06 8.28 3.78
N GLY A 82 -11.25 7.03 4.15
CA GLY A 82 -12.57 6.43 4.31
C GLY A 82 -12.47 5.17 5.15
N GLY A 83 -13.61 4.60 5.52
CA GLY A 83 -13.63 3.38 6.32
C GLY A 83 -14.97 3.16 6.99
N ARG A 84 -14.94 2.58 8.19
CA ARG A 84 -16.15 2.26 8.96
C ARG A 84 -16.97 3.52 9.21
N ARG A 85 -18.29 3.42 8.98
CA ARG A 85 -19.26 4.48 9.25
C ARG A 85 -19.09 5.08 10.66
N ALA A 86 -18.97 4.24 11.68
CA ALA A 86 -18.79 4.69 13.07
C ALA A 86 -17.56 5.60 13.29
N ILE A 87 -16.53 5.52 12.43
CA ILE A 87 -15.37 6.43 12.45
C ILE A 87 -15.65 7.65 11.58
N MET A 88 -16.17 7.46 10.37
CA MET A 88 -16.43 8.55 9.42
C MET A 88 -17.51 9.53 9.92
N ASP A 89 -18.49 9.04 10.69
CA ASP A 89 -19.54 9.87 11.28
C ASP A 89 -18.97 10.92 12.24
N LEU A 90 -17.75 10.71 12.79
CA LEU A 90 -17.04 11.71 13.57
C LEU A 90 -16.75 12.98 12.78
N PHE A 91 -16.69 12.94 11.44
CA PHE A 91 -16.48 14.13 10.60
C PHE A 91 -17.78 14.77 10.13
N THR A 92 -18.95 14.29 10.60
CA THR A 92 -20.25 14.86 10.23
C THR A 92 -20.41 16.24 10.85
N PRO A 93 -20.64 17.30 10.07
CA PRO A 93 -20.85 18.63 10.62
C PRO A 93 -22.13 18.70 11.47
N GLY A 94 -22.09 19.44 12.56
CA GLY A 94 -23.29 19.76 13.36
C GLY A 94 -23.69 18.71 14.40
N VAL A 95 -22.90 17.64 14.60
CA VAL A 95 -23.09 16.70 15.73
C VAL A 95 -22.13 17.01 16.88
N PRO A 96 -22.50 16.69 18.15
CA PRO A 96 -21.59 16.84 19.28
C PRO A 96 -20.28 16.06 19.06
N ARG A 97 -19.14 16.70 19.37
CA ARG A 97 -17.78 16.13 19.21
C ARG A 97 -17.35 15.83 17.76
N SER A 98 -17.95 16.51 16.78
CA SER A 98 -17.48 16.40 15.39
C SER A 98 -16.03 16.85 15.24
N LEU A 99 -15.22 16.04 14.57
CA LEU A 99 -13.87 16.37 14.13
C LEU A 99 -13.91 17.26 12.90
N TYR A 100 -12.92 18.14 12.79
CA TYR A 100 -12.81 19.08 11.69
C TYR A 100 -11.83 18.56 10.63
N HIS A 101 -12.26 18.55 9.37
CA HIS A 101 -11.41 18.31 8.21
C HIS A 101 -11.70 19.37 7.15
N SER A 102 -10.77 20.30 6.96
CA SER A 102 -10.87 21.36 5.97
C SER A 102 -9.87 21.20 4.83
N GLY A 103 -10.09 22.00 3.79
CA GLY A 103 -9.14 22.20 2.71
C GLY A 103 -9.83 22.85 1.52
N THR A 104 -9.29 23.98 1.07
CA THR A 104 -9.87 24.80 0.00
C THR A 104 -10.09 24.02 -1.29
N TRP A 105 -9.22 23.04 -1.56
CA TRP A 105 -9.20 22.28 -2.81
C TRP A 105 -9.72 20.86 -2.68
N ASN A 106 -10.26 20.45 -1.52
CA ASN A 106 -10.65 19.05 -1.26
C ASN A 106 -11.72 18.55 -2.24
N ASN A 107 -12.64 19.41 -2.68
CA ASN A 107 -13.73 19.08 -3.59
C ASN A 107 -13.62 19.81 -4.95
N ASN A 108 -12.41 20.17 -5.38
CA ASN A 108 -12.24 20.88 -6.65
C ASN A 108 -12.77 20.05 -7.83
N ALA A 109 -13.52 20.69 -8.74
CA ALA A 109 -14.27 20.01 -9.79
C ALA A 109 -13.35 19.20 -10.74
N PHE A 110 -12.15 19.68 -11.02
CA PHE A 110 -11.18 18.97 -11.87
C PHE A 110 -10.79 17.62 -11.28
N SER A 111 -10.43 17.58 -10.00
CA SER A 111 -10.02 16.34 -9.33
C SER A 111 -11.20 15.39 -9.16
N MET A 112 -12.40 15.91 -8.86
CA MET A 112 -13.60 15.08 -8.77
C MET A 112 -13.97 14.45 -10.12
N LEU A 113 -13.96 15.22 -11.20
CA LEU A 113 -14.25 14.70 -12.55
C LEU A 113 -13.19 13.70 -13.00
N ALA A 114 -11.91 14.02 -12.83
CA ALA A 114 -10.81 13.13 -13.19
C ALA A 114 -10.88 11.81 -12.39
N GLY A 115 -11.19 11.86 -11.09
CA GLY A 115 -11.39 10.67 -10.27
C GLY A 115 -12.58 9.80 -10.73
N VAL A 116 -13.73 10.41 -11.03
CA VAL A 116 -14.90 9.68 -11.55
C VAL A 116 -14.62 9.04 -12.90
N VAL A 117 -13.92 9.73 -13.80
CA VAL A 117 -13.53 9.15 -15.10
C VAL A 117 -12.50 8.03 -14.90
N ALA A 118 -11.50 8.23 -14.05
CA ALA A 118 -10.48 7.23 -13.75
C ALA A 118 -11.11 5.94 -13.20
N THR A 119 -12.03 6.03 -12.24
CA THR A 119 -12.73 4.86 -11.68
C THR A 119 -13.58 4.12 -12.71
N LYS A 120 -14.12 4.80 -13.71
CA LYS A 120 -14.84 4.15 -14.83
C LYS A 120 -13.91 3.46 -15.83
N LEU A 121 -12.72 4.00 -16.03
CA LEU A 121 -11.70 3.43 -16.93
C LEU A 121 -10.93 2.26 -16.28
N LEU A 122 -10.83 2.24 -14.95
CA LEU A 122 -10.27 1.15 -14.16
C LEU A 122 -11.26 -0.03 -14.06
N SER A 123 -11.70 -0.54 -15.20
CA SER A 123 -12.54 -1.75 -15.27
C SER A 123 -11.74 -2.99 -14.91
N SER A 124 -12.40 -4.04 -14.41
CA SER A 124 -11.78 -5.34 -14.13
C SER A 124 -10.95 -5.87 -15.31
N GLU A 125 -11.45 -5.72 -16.54
CA GLU A 125 -10.72 -6.10 -17.76
C GLU A 125 -9.42 -5.31 -17.94
N ALA A 126 -9.43 -4.00 -17.71
CA ALA A 126 -8.24 -3.17 -17.80
C ALA A 126 -7.21 -3.54 -16.71
N LEU A 127 -7.69 -3.88 -15.51
CA LEU A 127 -6.86 -4.35 -14.41
C LEU A 127 -6.22 -5.70 -14.75
N ASP A 128 -7.01 -6.68 -15.19
CA ASP A 128 -6.55 -8.02 -15.56
C ASP A 128 -5.51 -7.96 -16.69
N ARG A 129 -5.77 -7.15 -17.71
CA ARG A 129 -4.83 -6.94 -18.82
C ARG A 129 -3.49 -6.41 -18.31
N THR A 130 -3.52 -5.41 -17.45
CA THR A 130 -2.29 -4.77 -16.96
C THR A 130 -1.55 -5.67 -15.97
N ASN A 131 -2.27 -6.44 -15.15
CA ASN A 131 -1.70 -7.45 -14.27
C ASN A 131 -1.02 -8.57 -15.06
N LYS A 132 -1.63 -9.04 -16.16
CA LYS A 132 -1.01 -10.00 -17.09
C LYS A 132 0.28 -9.45 -17.70
N LEU A 133 0.29 -8.19 -18.12
CA LEU A 133 1.50 -7.54 -18.65
C LEU A 133 2.60 -7.41 -17.60
N GLY A 134 2.26 -7.04 -16.36
CA GLY A 134 3.22 -7.01 -15.26
C GLY A 134 3.77 -8.39 -14.88
N GLY A 135 2.93 -9.43 -14.94
CA GLY A 135 3.36 -10.82 -14.82
C GLY A 135 4.36 -11.21 -15.91
N ALA A 136 4.00 -11.00 -17.17
CA ALA A 136 4.87 -11.29 -18.32
C ALA A 136 6.21 -10.54 -18.25
N LEU A 137 6.21 -9.27 -17.82
CA LEU A 137 7.44 -8.51 -17.61
C LEU A 137 8.31 -9.10 -16.49
N ARG A 138 7.71 -9.46 -15.35
CA ARG A 138 8.44 -10.11 -14.24
C ARG A 138 9.03 -11.45 -14.66
N ASP A 139 8.30 -12.24 -15.44
CA ASP A 139 8.75 -13.55 -15.92
C ASP A 139 9.84 -13.41 -16.98
N GLY A 140 9.71 -12.43 -17.88
CA GLY A 140 10.78 -12.08 -18.83
C GLY A 140 12.07 -11.66 -18.11
N LEU A 141 11.96 -10.81 -17.08
CA LEU A 141 13.12 -10.42 -16.26
C LEU A 141 13.72 -11.61 -15.50
N ARG A 142 12.91 -12.54 -14.99
CA ARG A 142 13.38 -13.79 -14.36
C ARG A 142 14.07 -14.75 -15.34
N ASN A 143 13.70 -14.71 -16.62
CA ASN A 143 14.40 -15.51 -17.63
C ASN A 143 15.73 -14.89 -18.03
N ILE A 144 15.85 -13.55 -17.97
CA ILE A 144 17.10 -12.82 -18.23
C ILE A 144 18.05 -12.96 -17.05
N PHE A 145 17.58 -12.69 -15.83
CA PHE A 145 18.32 -12.86 -14.58
C PHE A 145 18.06 -14.27 -14.07
N GLY A 146 18.99 -15.19 -14.34
CA GLY A 146 18.83 -16.59 -13.98
C GLY A 146 18.86 -16.80 -12.45
N PRO A 147 18.63 -18.04 -11.97
CA PRO A 147 18.65 -18.34 -10.54
C PRO A 147 19.95 -17.94 -9.83
N GLY A 148 21.09 -18.00 -10.56
CA GLY A 148 22.40 -17.62 -10.06
C GLY A 148 22.61 -16.10 -9.88
N ASP A 149 21.74 -15.27 -10.45
CA ASP A 149 21.85 -13.81 -10.35
C ASP A 149 21.11 -13.24 -9.13
N SER A 150 20.49 -14.09 -8.31
CA SER A 150 19.73 -13.69 -7.11
C SER A 150 20.59 -13.02 -6.03
N ASP A 151 21.91 -13.21 -6.09
CA ASP A 151 22.89 -12.52 -5.26
C ASP A 151 23.21 -11.10 -5.76
N LEU A 152 22.81 -10.75 -6.98
CA LEU A 152 23.02 -9.44 -7.59
C LEU A 152 21.71 -8.68 -7.81
N VAL A 153 20.62 -9.38 -8.13
CA VAL A 153 19.35 -8.78 -8.52
C VAL A 153 18.20 -9.39 -7.73
N ILE A 154 17.37 -8.54 -7.13
CA ILE A 154 16.08 -8.94 -6.56
C ILE A 154 14.96 -8.38 -7.42
N LEU A 155 14.13 -9.27 -7.94
CA LEU A 155 12.87 -8.93 -8.58
C LEU A 155 11.77 -8.94 -7.52
N ALA A 156 11.07 -7.82 -7.38
CA ALA A 156 9.97 -7.65 -6.44
C ALA A 156 8.74 -7.12 -7.19
N GLY A 157 7.56 -7.27 -6.60
CA GLY A 157 6.35 -6.79 -7.23
C GLY A 157 5.16 -7.71 -7.08
N PHE A 158 3.98 -7.14 -7.18
CA PHE A 158 2.70 -7.85 -7.24
C PHE A 158 1.88 -7.29 -8.39
N ASP A 159 1.14 -8.16 -9.09
CA ASP A 159 0.32 -7.77 -10.23
C ASP A 159 1.09 -6.95 -11.27
N SER A 160 0.61 -5.73 -11.56
CA SER A 160 1.20 -4.82 -12.54
C SER A 160 2.45 -4.10 -12.02
N VAL A 161 2.75 -4.19 -10.72
CA VAL A 161 3.91 -3.55 -10.11
C VAL A 161 5.14 -4.42 -10.34
N VAL A 162 6.18 -3.84 -10.95
CA VAL A 162 7.44 -4.51 -11.21
C VAL A 162 8.60 -3.69 -10.64
N GLY A 163 9.38 -4.34 -9.79
CA GLY A 163 10.55 -3.77 -9.13
C GLY A 163 11.79 -4.54 -9.49
N VAL A 164 12.85 -3.82 -9.83
CA VAL A 164 14.19 -4.38 -9.94
C VAL A 164 15.07 -3.70 -8.91
N LYS A 165 15.70 -4.50 -8.06
CA LYS A 165 16.68 -4.01 -7.10
C LYS A 165 18.01 -4.64 -7.42
N PHE A 166 19.05 -3.82 -7.42
CA PHE A 166 20.41 -4.28 -7.52
C PHE A 166 21.04 -4.25 -6.13
N LYS A 167 21.62 -5.39 -5.74
CA LYS A 167 22.54 -5.49 -4.63
C LYS A 167 23.88 -4.94 -5.12
N VAL A 168 24.38 -3.89 -4.49
CA VAL A 168 25.73 -3.38 -4.77
C VAL A 168 26.59 -3.42 -3.51
N PRO A 169 27.90 -3.70 -3.64
CA PRO A 169 28.83 -3.58 -2.53
C PRO A 169 29.10 -2.09 -2.22
N GLU A 170 29.02 -1.70 -0.95
CA GLU A 170 29.44 -0.39 -0.47
C GLU A 170 30.22 -0.58 0.85
N GLY A 171 31.56 -0.59 0.75
CA GLY A 171 32.43 -1.07 1.83
C GLY A 171 32.24 -2.58 2.06
N ASP A 172 32.17 -3.01 3.33
CA ASP A 172 31.94 -4.42 3.71
C ASP A 172 30.45 -4.82 3.76
N LYS A 173 29.55 -3.99 3.22
CA LYS A 173 28.10 -4.20 3.28
C LYS A 173 27.47 -4.14 1.89
N TRP A 174 26.37 -4.87 1.71
CA TRP A 174 25.54 -4.76 0.53
C TRP A 174 24.42 -3.74 0.75
N ARG A 175 24.20 -2.83 -0.21
CA ARG A 175 23.04 -1.93 -0.24
C ARG A 175 22.11 -2.29 -1.39
N MET A 176 20.81 -2.00 -1.21
CA MET A 176 19.79 -2.14 -2.24
C MET A 176 19.59 -0.79 -2.93
N TYR A 177 19.85 -0.74 -4.24
CA TYR A 177 19.43 0.38 -5.08
C TYR A 177 18.24 -0.09 -5.91
N SER A 178 17.10 0.60 -5.78
CA SER A 178 15.87 0.25 -6.49
C SER A 178 15.65 1.18 -7.68
N THR A 179 15.52 0.60 -8.87
CA THR A 179 14.87 1.28 -10.00
C THR A 179 13.52 0.61 -10.20
N SER A 180 12.46 1.37 -9.96
CA SER A 180 11.10 0.86 -10.04
C SER A 180 10.46 1.35 -11.34
N ILE A 181 9.97 0.42 -12.17
CA ILE A 181 9.12 0.76 -13.31
C ILE A 181 7.71 0.32 -12.95
N CYS A 182 6.84 1.29 -12.70
CA CYS A 182 5.45 1.05 -12.36
C CYS A 182 4.57 1.28 -13.58
N LEU A 183 3.87 0.25 -14.04
CA LEU A 183 2.76 0.36 -14.99
C LEU A 183 1.52 -0.11 -14.23
N THR A 184 0.50 0.73 -14.04
CA THR A 184 -0.30 0.76 -12.80
C THR A 184 -1.81 0.54 -13.02
N THR A 185 -2.42 -0.39 -12.27
CA THR A 185 -3.87 -0.73 -12.20
C THR A 185 -4.42 -1.08 -10.79
N ALA A 186 -5.50 -0.45 -10.32
CA ALA A 186 -6.09 -0.64 -8.98
C ALA A 186 -6.28 -2.11 -8.53
N TYR A 187 -6.23 -2.37 -7.21
CA TYR A 187 -6.76 -3.62 -6.66
C TYR A 187 -8.30 -3.56 -6.64
N THR A 188 -8.98 -4.60 -7.10
CA THR A 188 -10.40 -4.82 -6.77
C THR A 188 -10.51 -5.66 -5.51
N SER A 189 -11.62 -5.54 -4.78
CA SER A 189 -11.92 -6.41 -3.63
C SER A 189 -11.87 -7.91 -3.97
N ASP A 190 -12.07 -8.25 -5.24
CA ASP A 190 -12.28 -9.62 -5.71
C ASP A 190 -10.97 -10.37 -5.98
N THR A 191 -9.86 -9.68 -6.23
CA THR A 191 -8.54 -10.32 -6.47
C THR A 191 -7.94 -10.94 -5.20
N TRP A 192 -8.40 -10.53 -4.01
CA TRP A 192 -8.06 -11.19 -2.73
C TRP A 192 -8.72 -12.56 -2.62
N ALA A 193 -9.92 -12.74 -3.18
CA ALA A 193 -10.67 -13.98 -3.09
C ALA A 193 -10.19 -15.06 -4.09
N SER A 194 -9.54 -14.67 -5.20
CA SER A 194 -9.17 -15.60 -6.29
C SER A 194 -7.74 -16.17 -6.22
N SER A 195 -6.97 -15.86 -5.18
CA SER A 195 -5.62 -16.43 -4.95
C SER A 195 -5.60 -17.64 -3.99
N HIS A 196 -6.73 -18.36 -3.94
CA HIS A 196 -6.91 -19.62 -3.20
C HIS A 196 -6.62 -20.82 -4.10
#